data_AF-A0A2Z2P089-F1
#
_entry.id   AF-A0A2Z2P089-F1
#
_cell.length_a   1.000
_cell.length_b   1.000
_cell.length_c   1.000
_cell.angle_alpha   90.00
_cell.angle_beta   90.00
_cell.angle_gamma   90.00
#
_symmetry.space_group_name_H-M   'P 1'
#
loop_
_entity.id
_entity.type
_entity.pdbx_description
1 polymer ?
#
loop_
_entity_poly.entity_id
_entity_poly.type
_entity_poly.pdbx_seq_one_letter_code
_entity_poly.pdbx_strand_id
1 'polypeptide(L)'
;MIQALASFFTKIVRRWLPDAFLFAAFITFIVFIGGILSEGKSPVEMVGFWGDGFWSLLAFAMQMVLILVTGYVLAMSKPVRRGLAAIAGLAKNPGQAVVLVTVVALAACWINWGFGLIVGALMAKELATRIRGIHYPLLVASAYTGFLVWHAGLSASIPLKVASPGDDALSLLTGGQAIPVSDTIFSWQVLLVTLVLLVTLPILNRMMIPKDEEVLEVDPEKLKEPEEVAVKPRAEMSPAEKIENSPVVPVLLGVMGAAYLFNYFANGGSLGLNSVNFLFLFAGILLHWTPANYLRALNEAIKTTGGIVLQFPMYAGIMGMMVGSGLAASISLWFVDISTPTTFPLLTFLSAGIVNFFVPSGGGQWAVQAPIVLPAAEALGVPLSKATMAVAWGDAWTNMIQPFWALPLLAIAGLGIRDIMGYCVVALLWTGVVVGTAMLVL
;
A
#
# COMPACT_ATOMS: atom_id res chain seq x y z
N MET A 1 -10.50 -26.94 5.57
CA MET A 1 -9.20 -26.51 6.16
C MET A 1 -9.03 -24.99 6.10
N ILE A 2 -9.02 -24.37 4.91
CA ILE A 2 -8.79 -22.92 4.75
C ILE A 2 -9.83 -22.07 5.49
N GLN A 3 -11.12 -22.37 5.38
CA GLN A 3 -12.18 -21.72 6.17
C GLN A 3 -11.92 -21.82 7.68
N ALA A 4 -11.55 -23.00 8.18
CA ALA A 4 -11.28 -23.21 9.61
C ALA A 4 -10.08 -22.38 10.10
N LEU A 5 -9.05 -22.23 9.26
CA LEU A 5 -7.89 -21.40 9.54
C LEU A 5 -8.28 -19.91 9.61
N ALA A 6 -9.09 -19.44 8.67
CA ALA A 6 -9.63 -18.08 8.67
C ALA A 6 -10.48 -17.81 9.92
N SER A 7 -11.37 -18.73 10.29
CA SER A 7 -12.20 -18.63 11.50
C SER A 7 -11.35 -18.64 12.77
N PHE A 8 -10.28 -19.45 12.82
CA PHE A 8 -9.34 -19.49 13.94
C PHE A 8 -8.63 -18.15 14.15
N PHE A 9 -8.00 -17.60 13.10
CA PHE A 9 -7.29 -16.33 13.21
C PHE A 9 -8.24 -15.15 13.47
N THR A 10 -9.45 -15.18 12.90
CA THR A 10 -10.48 -14.17 13.19
C THR A 10 -10.81 -14.13 14.69
N LYS A 11 -10.94 -15.29 15.35
CA LYS A 11 -11.20 -15.37 16.80
C LYS A 11 -10.05 -14.79 17.63
N ILE A 12 -8.80 -15.08 17.25
CA ILE A 12 -7.61 -14.55 17.95
C ILE A 12 -7.54 -13.04 17.80
N VAL A 13 -7.59 -12.54 16.57
CA VAL A 13 -7.44 -11.11 16.27
C VAL A 13 -8.52 -10.30 16.97
N ARG A 14 -9.79 -10.72 16.91
CA ARG A 14 -10.89 -10.00 17.56
C ARG A 14 -10.67 -9.79 19.05
N ARG A 15 -9.96 -10.71 19.72
CA ARG A 15 -9.68 -10.65 21.15
C ARG A 15 -8.42 -9.84 21.49
N TRP A 16 -7.39 -9.90 20.65
CA TRP A 16 -6.05 -9.46 21.03
C TRP A 16 -5.46 -8.31 20.19
N LEU A 17 -5.96 -8.07 18.98
CA LEU A 17 -5.39 -7.03 18.12
C LEU A 17 -5.81 -5.63 18.64
N PRO A 18 -4.86 -4.77 19.04
CA PRO A 18 -5.17 -3.40 19.43
C PRO A 18 -5.55 -2.54 18.21
N ASP A 19 -5.99 -1.31 18.48
CA ASP A 19 -6.11 -0.29 17.43
C ASP A 19 -4.73 -0.01 16.77
N ALA A 20 -4.71 0.43 15.52
CA ALA A 20 -3.47 0.68 14.77
C ALA A 20 -2.55 1.71 15.46
N PHE A 21 -3.12 2.76 16.09
CA PHE A 21 -2.31 3.73 16.85
C PHE A 21 -1.67 3.08 18.08
N LEU A 22 -2.45 2.30 18.83
CA LEU A 22 -1.94 1.56 20.00
C LEU A 22 -0.91 0.50 19.58
N PHE A 23 -1.08 -0.11 18.40
CA PHE A 23 -0.09 -1.02 17.82
C PHE A 23 1.26 -0.31 17.61
N ALA A 24 1.27 0.86 16.98
CA ALA A 24 2.48 1.67 16.81
C ALA A 24 3.11 2.07 18.15
N ALA A 25 2.29 2.46 19.14
CA ALA A 25 2.77 2.80 20.48
C ALA A 25 3.43 1.60 21.19
N PHE A 26 2.82 0.41 21.15
CA PHE A 26 3.42 -0.79 21.75
C PHE A 26 4.72 -1.17 21.08
N ILE A 27 4.79 -1.10 19.76
CA ILE A 27 6.03 -1.34 19.01
C ILE A 27 7.11 -0.34 19.41
N THR A 28 6.75 0.93 19.64
CA THR A 28 7.70 1.94 20.14
C THR A 28 8.34 1.47 21.45
N PHE A 29 7.55 1.01 22.42
CA PHE A 29 8.10 0.52 23.68
C PHE A 29 8.87 -0.80 23.54
N ILE A 30 8.45 -1.70 22.65
CA ILE A 30 9.17 -2.95 22.37
C ILE A 30 10.57 -2.63 21.82
N VAL A 31 10.67 -1.73 20.83
CA VAL A 31 11.96 -1.34 20.24
C VAL A 31 12.81 -0.58 21.25
N PHE A 32 12.20 0.28 22.06
CA PHE A 32 12.87 0.97 23.16
C PHE A 32 13.55 -0.01 24.14
N ILE A 33 12.80 -1.01 24.61
CA ILE A 33 13.32 -2.05 25.52
C ILE A 33 14.34 -2.93 24.79
N GLY A 34 14.08 -3.29 23.53
CA GLY A 34 14.99 -4.08 22.72
C GLY A 34 16.37 -3.43 22.57
N GLY A 35 16.42 -2.13 22.31
CA GLY A 35 17.70 -1.42 22.18
C GLY A 35 18.48 -1.35 23.50
N ILE A 36 17.78 -1.34 24.64
CA ILE A 36 18.43 -1.39 25.96
C ILE A 36 18.99 -2.80 26.23
N LEU A 37 18.17 -3.83 26.05
CA LEU A 37 18.53 -5.19 26.44
C LEU A 37 19.49 -5.88 25.47
N SER A 38 19.33 -5.64 24.16
CA SER A 38 20.09 -6.32 23.11
C SER A 38 21.29 -5.52 22.64
N GLU A 39 21.16 -4.18 22.52
CA GLU A 39 22.22 -3.31 21.99
C GLU A 39 22.96 -2.52 23.09
N GLY A 40 22.59 -2.73 24.36
CA GLY A 40 23.23 -2.10 25.51
C GLY A 40 23.08 -0.58 25.59
N LYS A 41 22.09 -0.01 24.88
CA LYS A 41 21.84 1.45 24.89
C LYS A 41 21.20 1.89 26.19
N SER A 42 21.50 3.11 26.64
CA SER A 42 20.82 3.71 27.78
C SER A 42 19.38 4.15 27.41
N PRO A 43 18.46 4.25 28.39
CA PRO A 43 17.14 4.82 28.16
C PRO A 43 17.16 6.21 27.50
N VAL A 44 18.14 7.06 27.86
CA VAL A 44 18.27 8.41 27.31
C VAL A 44 18.68 8.39 25.85
N GLU A 45 19.63 7.52 25.47
CA GLU A 45 20.01 7.32 24.06
C GLU A 45 18.82 6.86 23.23
N MET A 46 18.04 5.89 23.72
CA MET A 46 16.86 5.40 23.01
C MET A 46 15.79 6.48 22.81
N VAL A 47 15.54 7.33 23.81
CA VAL A 47 14.65 8.49 23.64
C VAL A 47 15.24 9.48 22.62
N GLY A 48 16.55 9.72 22.66
CA GLY A 48 17.25 10.58 21.69
C GLY A 48 17.06 10.08 20.26
N PHE A 49 17.35 8.80 20.00
CA PHE A 49 17.15 8.19 18.69
C PHE A 49 15.69 8.27 18.21
N TRP A 50 14.73 8.09 19.11
CA TRP A 50 13.31 8.24 18.78
C TRP A 50 12.95 9.67 18.38
N GLY A 51 13.42 10.66 19.15
CA GLY A 51 13.16 12.08 18.89
C GLY A 51 13.82 12.57 17.61
N ASP A 52 15.09 12.24 17.40
CA ASP A 52 15.86 12.63 16.21
C ASP A 52 15.28 12.00 14.93
N GLY A 53 14.77 10.76 15.03
CA GLY A 53 14.12 10.06 13.93
C GLY A 53 12.71 10.57 13.59
N PHE A 54 12.00 11.18 14.54
CA PHE A 54 10.55 11.45 14.45
C PHE A 54 10.12 12.24 13.21
N TRP A 55 10.94 13.21 12.78
CA TRP A 55 10.65 14.09 11.65
C TRP A 55 11.41 13.72 10.36
N SER A 56 12.21 12.66 10.38
CA SER A 56 13.13 12.30 9.29
C SER A 56 12.43 11.94 7.97
N LEU A 57 11.16 11.52 8.02
CA LEU A 57 10.40 11.06 6.86
C LEU A 57 9.30 12.04 6.40
N LEU A 58 9.30 13.30 6.84
CA LEU A 58 8.21 14.25 6.52
C LEU A 58 7.92 14.41 5.01
N ALA A 59 8.96 14.58 4.19
CA ALA A 59 8.79 14.70 2.74
C ALA A 59 8.20 13.42 2.13
N PHE A 60 8.70 12.26 2.57
CA PHE A 60 8.20 10.95 2.11
C PHE A 60 6.76 10.69 2.58
N ALA A 61 6.43 11.06 3.82
CA ALA A 61 5.09 10.97 4.37
C ALA A 61 4.10 11.78 3.53
N MET A 62 4.46 13.02 3.14
CA MET A 62 3.64 13.84 2.26
C MET A 62 3.46 13.19 0.88
N GLN A 63 4.50 12.57 0.32
CA GLN A 63 4.38 11.81 -0.92
C GLN A 63 3.37 10.66 -0.79
N MET A 64 3.37 9.91 0.32
CA MET A 64 2.42 8.81 0.56
C MET A 64 0.99 9.32 0.75
N VAL A 65 0.81 10.44 1.47
CA VAL A 65 -0.48 11.13 1.59
C VAL A 65 -0.99 11.52 0.21
N LEU A 66 -0.15 12.10 -0.65
CA LEU A 66 -0.52 12.48 -2.01
C LEU A 66 -0.87 11.27 -2.89
N ILE A 67 -0.16 10.14 -2.76
CA ILE A 67 -0.52 8.91 -3.49
C ILE A 67 -1.94 8.47 -3.13
N LEU A 68 -2.25 8.43 -1.84
CA LEU A 68 -3.58 8.05 -1.37
C LEU A 68 -4.64 9.05 -1.81
N VAL A 69 -4.41 10.34 -1.60
CA VAL A 69 -5.38 11.40 -1.88
C VAL A 69 -5.66 11.52 -3.38
N THR A 70 -4.62 11.56 -4.21
CA THR A 70 -4.81 11.66 -5.67
C THR A 70 -5.44 10.38 -6.22
N GLY A 71 -5.06 9.21 -5.69
CA GLY A 71 -5.73 7.93 -5.98
C GLY A 71 -7.21 7.93 -5.61
N TYR A 72 -7.56 8.43 -4.41
CA TYR A 72 -8.94 8.56 -3.97
C TYR A 72 -9.74 9.47 -4.89
N VAL A 73 -9.22 10.67 -5.17
CA VAL A 73 -9.90 11.65 -6.03
C VAL A 73 -10.15 11.05 -7.41
N LEU A 74 -9.16 10.35 -7.99
CA LEU A 74 -9.33 9.68 -9.27
C LEU A 74 -10.43 8.61 -9.22
N ALA A 75 -10.44 7.78 -8.16
CA ALA A 75 -11.43 6.72 -7.95
C ALA A 75 -12.86 7.26 -7.82
N MET A 76 -13.03 8.44 -7.25
CA MET A 76 -14.34 9.10 -7.09
C MET A 76 -14.84 9.82 -8.35
N SER A 77 -14.06 9.86 -9.43
CA SER A 77 -14.49 10.49 -10.68
C SER A 77 -15.68 9.74 -11.32
N LYS A 78 -16.58 10.47 -11.99
CA LYS A 78 -17.76 9.88 -12.65
C LYS A 78 -17.41 8.74 -13.63
N PRO A 79 -16.35 8.86 -14.47
CA PRO A 79 -15.95 7.77 -15.35
C PRO A 79 -15.54 6.50 -14.61
N VAL A 80 -14.74 6.62 -13.54
CA VAL A 80 -14.27 5.46 -12.77
C VAL A 80 -15.44 4.81 -12.04
N ARG A 81 -16.30 5.57 -11.34
CA ARG A 81 -17.47 5.02 -10.65
C ARG A 81 -18.42 4.27 -11.61
N ARG A 82 -18.65 4.81 -12.81
CA ARG A 82 -19.44 4.11 -13.85
C ARG A 82 -18.77 2.81 -14.29
N GLY A 83 -17.44 2.82 -14.45
CA GLY A 83 -16.66 1.62 -14.75
C GLY A 83 -16.81 0.55 -13.67
N LEU A 84 -16.65 0.92 -12.39
CA LEU A 84 -16.81 0.00 -11.26
C LEU A 84 -18.22 -0.58 -11.19
N ALA A 85 -19.25 0.24 -11.36
CA ALA A 85 -20.65 -0.21 -11.40
C ALA A 85 -20.93 -1.19 -12.55
N ALA A 86 -20.30 -0.98 -13.71
CA ALA A 86 -20.40 -1.90 -14.84
C ALA A 86 -19.69 -3.23 -14.56
N ILE A 87 -18.47 -3.17 -14.02
CA ILE A 87 -17.69 -4.35 -13.64
C ILE A 87 -18.43 -5.15 -12.57
N ALA A 88 -18.99 -4.49 -11.54
CA ALA A 88 -19.77 -5.14 -10.48
C ALA A 88 -20.98 -5.93 -11.00
N GLY A 89 -21.56 -5.51 -12.13
CA GLY A 89 -22.63 -6.24 -12.81
C GLY A 89 -22.25 -7.61 -13.38
N LEU A 90 -20.95 -7.94 -13.44
CA LEU A 90 -20.46 -9.24 -13.90
C LEU A 90 -20.63 -10.36 -12.85
N ALA A 91 -20.66 -10.00 -11.57
CA ALA A 91 -20.84 -10.96 -10.48
C ALA A 91 -22.33 -11.20 -10.20
N LYS A 92 -22.69 -12.48 -10.00
CA LYS A 92 -24.08 -12.91 -9.77
C LYS A 92 -24.29 -13.62 -8.43
N ASN A 93 -23.20 -13.98 -7.74
CA ASN A 93 -23.24 -14.68 -6.46
C ASN A 93 -22.03 -14.29 -5.59
N PRO A 94 -22.05 -14.59 -4.28
CA PRO A 94 -20.97 -14.22 -3.36
C PRO A 94 -19.57 -14.72 -3.79
N GLY A 95 -19.49 -15.95 -4.33
CA GLY A 95 -18.24 -16.52 -4.82
C GLY A 95 -17.64 -15.73 -5.98
N GLN A 96 -18.47 -15.28 -6.92
CA GLN A 96 -18.04 -14.42 -8.02
C GLN A 96 -17.69 -13.01 -7.54
N ALA A 97 -18.42 -12.47 -6.56
CA ALA A 97 -18.13 -11.16 -5.99
C ALA A 97 -16.74 -11.12 -5.34
N VAL A 98 -16.40 -12.14 -4.54
CA VAL A 98 -15.07 -12.28 -3.92
C VAL A 98 -13.96 -12.37 -4.95
N VAL A 99 -14.13 -13.20 -5.99
CA VAL A 99 -13.13 -13.33 -7.07
C VAL A 99 -12.95 -12.00 -7.79
N LEU A 100 -14.06 -11.36 -8.16
CA LEU A 100 -14.05 -10.13 -8.94
C LEU A 100 -13.42 -8.96 -8.17
N VAL A 101 -13.78 -8.76 -6.90
CA VAL A 101 -13.19 -7.69 -6.09
C VAL A 101 -11.69 -7.89 -5.91
N THR A 102 -11.22 -9.13 -5.72
CA THR A 102 -9.78 -9.41 -5.60
C THR A 102 -9.04 -9.12 -6.89
N VAL A 103 -9.56 -9.55 -8.05
CA VAL A 103 -8.92 -9.26 -9.36
C VAL A 103 -8.85 -7.75 -9.62
N VAL A 104 -9.95 -7.03 -9.37
CA VAL A 104 -10.00 -5.57 -9.55
C VAL A 104 -9.03 -4.88 -8.61
N ALA A 105 -8.98 -5.28 -7.33
CA ALA A 105 -8.08 -4.68 -6.35
C ALA A 105 -6.60 -4.97 -6.65
N LEU A 106 -6.25 -6.19 -7.09
CA LEU A 106 -4.88 -6.53 -7.51
C LEU A 106 -4.43 -5.68 -8.70
N ALA A 107 -5.26 -5.57 -9.74
CA ALA A 107 -4.97 -4.75 -10.89
C ALA A 107 -4.83 -3.26 -10.51
N ALA A 108 -5.76 -2.75 -9.71
CA ALA A 108 -5.73 -1.35 -9.30
C ALA A 108 -4.54 -1.03 -8.38
N CYS A 109 -4.20 -1.89 -7.41
CA CYS A 109 -3.02 -1.72 -6.54
C CYS A 109 -1.70 -1.86 -7.29
N TRP A 110 -1.64 -2.68 -8.34
CA TRP A 110 -0.47 -2.76 -9.21
C TRP A 110 -0.26 -1.46 -10.00
N ILE A 111 -1.34 -0.78 -10.41
CA ILE A 111 -1.25 0.53 -11.08
C ILE A 111 -0.88 1.62 -10.07
N ASN A 112 -1.61 1.71 -8.97
CA ASN A 112 -1.35 2.66 -7.90
C ASN A 112 -2.00 2.16 -6.62
N TRP A 113 -1.22 1.97 -5.58
CA TRP A 113 -1.69 1.35 -4.35
C TRP A 113 -2.73 2.20 -3.61
N GLY A 114 -2.59 3.52 -3.65
CA GLY A 114 -3.55 4.46 -3.07
C GLY A 114 -4.89 4.33 -3.77
N PHE A 115 -4.89 4.43 -5.09
CA PHE A 115 -6.08 4.19 -5.93
C PHE A 115 -6.68 2.80 -5.73
N GLY A 116 -5.85 1.76 -5.66
CA GLY A 116 -6.29 0.38 -5.52
C GLY A 116 -7.00 0.08 -4.20
N LEU A 117 -6.54 0.65 -3.08
CA LEU A 117 -7.24 0.54 -1.80
C LEU A 117 -8.63 1.18 -1.86
N ILE A 118 -8.76 2.34 -2.49
CA ILE A 118 -10.04 3.05 -2.61
C ILE A 118 -10.97 2.30 -3.57
N VAL A 119 -10.47 1.92 -4.75
CA VAL A 119 -11.23 1.13 -5.74
C VAL A 119 -11.70 -0.18 -5.16
N GLY A 120 -10.85 -0.89 -4.41
CA GLY A 120 -11.20 -2.12 -3.74
C GLY A 120 -12.35 -1.93 -2.74
N ALA A 121 -12.30 -0.86 -1.94
CA ALA A 121 -13.37 -0.53 -1.00
C ALA A 121 -14.69 -0.17 -1.71
N LEU A 122 -14.64 0.68 -2.74
CA LEU A 122 -15.81 1.07 -3.53
C LEU A 122 -16.43 -0.13 -4.25
N MET A 123 -15.60 -1.01 -4.82
CA MET A 123 -16.04 -2.23 -5.47
C MET A 123 -16.69 -3.19 -4.47
N ALA A 124 -16.13 -3.33 -3.26
CA ALA A 124 -16.73 -4.13 -2.20
C ALA A 124 -18.12 -3.60 -1.81
N LYS A 125 -18.27 -2.28 -1.65
CA LYS A 125 -19.57 -1.65 -1.37
C LYS A 125 -20.57 -1.91 -2.51
N GLU A 126 -20.17 -1.69 -3.75
CA GLU A 126 -21.03 -1.85 -4.93
C GLU A 126 -21.49 -3.31 -5.11
N LEU A 127 -20.65 -4.29 -4.80
CA LEU A 127 -21.04 -5.70 -4.84
C LEU A 127 -22.00 -6.06 -3.71
N ALA A 128 -21.74 -5.56 -2.50
CA ALA A 128 -22.56 -5.83 -1.32
C ALA A 128 -23.97 -5.22 -1.41
N THR A 129 -24.15 -4.11 -2.14
CA THR A 129 -25.49 -3.54 -2.40
C THR A 129 -26.28 -4.32 -3.45
N ARG A 130 -25.60 -5.06 -4.33
CA ARG A 130 -26.21 -5.78 -5.47
C ARG A 130 -26.52 -7.25 -5.18
N ILE A 131 -25.69 -7.91 -4.38
CA ILE A 131 -25.72 -9.35 -4.20
C ILE A 131 -25.95 -9.65 -2.71
N ARG A 132 -27.05 -10.36 -2.42
CA ARG A 132 -27.35 -10.87 -1.07
C ARG A 132 -26.52 -12.11 -0.74
N GLY A 133 -26.38 -12.43 0.55
CA GLY A 133 -25.59 -13.56 1.03
C GLY A 133 -24.08 -13.31 1.04
N ILE A 134 -23.63 -12.06 0.85
CA ILE A 134 -22.21 -11.74 0.88
C ILE A 134 -21.74 -11.57 2.32
N HIS A 135 -20.72 -12.35 2.70
CA HIS A 135 -19.97 -12.09 3.92
C HIS A 135 -19.07 -10.86 3.74
N TYR A 136 -19.57 -9.70 4.19
CA TYR A 136 -18.94 -8.41 3.91
C TYR A 136 -17.51 -8.27 4.47
N PRO A 137 -17.16 -8.75 5.68
CA PRO A 137 -15.78 -8.72 6.16
C PRO A 137 -14.79 -9.46 5.26
N LEU A 138 -15.15 -10.64 4.73
CA LEU A 138 -14.30 -11.34 3.77
C LEU A 138 -14.22 -10.58 2.45
N LEU A 139 -15.31 -10.00 1.95
CA LEU A 139 -15.27 -9.21 0.71
C LEU A 139 -14.29 -8.04 0.81
N VAL A 140 -14.32 -7.32 1.94
CA VAL A 140 -13.42 -6.21 2.23
C VAL A 140 -11.98 -6.69 2.44
N ALA A 141 -11.77 -7.81 3.13
CA ALA A 141 -10.45 -8.44 3.23
C ALA A 141 -9.91 -8.86 1.85
N SER A 142 -10.79 -9.38 0.99
CA SER A 142 -10.48 -9.81 -0.37
C SER A 142 -10.07 -8.63 -1.25
N ALA A 143 -10.64 -7.45 -1.03
CA ALA A 143 -10.18 -6.20 -1.61
C ALA A 143 -8.80 -5.79 -1.06
N TYR A 144 -8.61 -5.85 0.26
CA TYR A 144 -7.33 -5.49 0.90
C TYR A 144 -6.16 -6.39 0.45
N THR A 145 -6.41 -7.68 0.19
CA THR A 145 -5.37 -8.58 -0.34
C THR A 145 -4.82 -8.14 -1.70
N GLY A 146 -5.53 -7.27 -2.42
CA GLY A 146 -5.02 -6.61 -3.62
C GLY A 146 -3.75 -5.80 -3.35
N PHE A 147 -3.60 -5.26 -2.15
CA PHE A 147 -2.42 -4.50 -1.73
C PHE A 147 -1.14 -5.36 -1.74
N LEU A 148 -1.20 -6.70 -1.70
CA LEU A 148 0.00 -7.55 -1.73
C LEU A 148 0.94 -7.31 -2.93
N VAL A 149 0.41 -6.89 -4.07
CA VAL A 149 1.21 -6.65 -5.29
C VAL A 149 1.67 -5.20 -5.45
N TRP A 150 1.39 -4.34 -4.46
CA TRP A 150 1.67 -2.90 -4.54
C TRP A 150 3.15 -2.61 -4.82
N HIS A 151 4.02 -3.43 -4.25
CA HIS A 151 5.46 -3.25 -4.31
C HIS A 151 6.09 -3.86 -5.58
N ALA A 152 5.29 -4.53 -6.40
CA ALA A 152 5.60 -4.96 -7.75
C ALA A 152 4.95 -4.04 -8.81
N GLY A 153 4.30 -2.96 -8.38
CA GLY A 153 3.51 -2.06 -9.22
C GLY A 153 4.18 -0.73 -9.55
N LEU A 154 3.46 0.13 -10.27
CA LEU A 154 3.96 1.43 -10.76
C LEU A 154 4.08 2.50 -9.66
N SER A 155 3.60 2.21 -8.45
CA SER A 155 3.72 3.07 -7.26
C SER A 155 4.62 2.49 -6.17
N ALA A 156 5.44 1.48 -6.50
CA ALA A 156 6.29 0.77 -5.55
C ALA A 156 7.43 1.64 -5.01
N SER A 157 7.45 1.92 -3.70
CA SER A 157 8.36 2.93 -3.14
C SER A 157 9.84 2.61 -3.34
N ILE A 158 10.26 1.38 -3.01
CA ILE A 158 11.65 0.92 -3.14
C ILE A 158 12.13 0.86 -4.60
N PRO A 159 11.50 0.12 -5.55
CA PRO A 159 11.90 0.12 -6.96
C PRO A 159 11.98 1.52 -7.57
N LEU A 160 11.00 2.38 -7.29
CA LEU A 160 11.01 3.74 -7.83
C LEU A 160 12.10 4.61 -7.21
N LYS A 161 12.44 4.39 -5.94
CA LYS A 161 13.52 5.09 -5.25
C LYS A 161 14.88 4.73 -5.84
N VAL A 162 15.13 3.45 -6.12
CA VAL A 162 16.40 3.02 -6.73
C VAL A 162 16.49 3.30 -8.24
N ALA A 163 15.35 3.45 -8.92
CA ALA A 163 15.30 3.83 -10.33
C ALA A 163 15.55 5.33 -10.57
N SER A 164 15.52 6.15 -9.52
CA SER A 164 15.73 7.59 -9.58
C SER A 164 16.77 8.00 -8.52
N PRO A 165 18.05 7.61 -8.69
CA PRO A 165 19.10 7.96 -7.75
C PRO A 165 19.21 9.49 -7.67
N GLY A 166 19.25 10.00 -6.44
CA GLY A 166 19.48 11.41 -6.15
C GLY A 166 20.86 11.62 -5.53
N ASP A 167 21.10 12.80 -4.99
CA ASP A 167 22.35 13.11 -4.27
C ASP A 167 22.35 12.55 -2.82
N ASP A 168 21.53 11.54 -2.52
CA ASP A 168 21.41 10.99 -1.18
C ASP A 168 22.42 9.85 -0.92
N ALA A 169 22.71 9.62 0.36
CA ALA A 169 23.66 8.58 0.79
C ALA A 169 23.28 7.18 0.30
N LEU A 170 21.99 6.94 0.05
CA LEU A 170 21.47 5.68 -0.45
C LEU A 170 21.87 5.43 -1.90
N SER A 171 21.89 6.49 -2.72
CA SER A 171 22.30 6.44 -4.12
C SER A 171 23.81 6.19 -4.24
N LEU A 172 24.61 6.58 -3.24
CA LEU A 172 26.04 6.27 -3.20
C LEU A 172 26.32 4.77 -2.97
N LEU A 173 25.41 4.03 -2.34
CA LEU A 173 25.55 2.58 -2.13
C LEU A 173 25.51 1.78 -3.43
N THR A 174 24.89 2.32 -4.48
CA THR A 174 24.89 1.73 -5.82
C THR A 174 25.95 2.36 -6.73
N GLY A 175 26.92 3.10 -6.16
CA GLY A 175 27.91 3.86 -6.92
C GLY A 175 27.30 5.00 -7.77
N GLY A 176 26.10 5.49 -7.39
CA GLY A 176 25.34 6.47 -8.15
C GLY A 176 24.57 5.89 -9.34
N GLN A 177 24.57 4.57 -9.51
CA GLN A 177 23.86 3.93 -10.62
C GLN A 177 22.39 3.66 -10.29
N ALA A 178 21.51 3.99 -11.23
CA ALA A 178 20.10 3.67 -11.15
C ALA A 178 19.87 2.18 -11.39
N ILE A 179 19.02 1.53 -10.59
CA ILE A 179 18.49 0.20 -10.91
C ILE A 179 17.20 0.41 -11.70
N PRO A 180 17.18 0.15 -13.02
CA PRO A 180 16.05 0.50 -13.85
C PRO A 180 14.81 -0.32 -13.51
N VAL A 181 13.63 0.25 -13.78
CA VAL A 181 12.35 -0.44 -13.57
C VAL A 181 12.19 -1.71 -14.45
N SER A 182 12.93 -1.80 -15.56
CA SER A 182 13.04 -3.01 -16.39
C SER A 182 13.57 -4.22 -15.63
N ASP A 183 14.45 -3.98 -14.65
CA ASP A 183 15.15 -5.03 -13.92
C ASP A 183 14.47 -5.31 -12.57
N THR A 184 13.47 -4.50 -12.20
CA THR A 184 12.69 -4.62 -10.96
C THR A 184 11.24 -4.96 -11.27
N ILE A 185 10.33 -3.98 -11.27
CA ILE A 185 8.88 -4.20 -11.40
C ILE A 185 8.46 -4.79 -12.76
N PHE A 186 9.25 -4.58 -13.82
CA PHE A 186 9.00 -5.15 -15.15
C PHE A 186 9.90 -6.35 -15.48
N SER A 187 10.70 -6.84 -14.52
CA SER A 187 11.44 -8.07 -14.70
C SER A 187 10.49 -9.27 -14.84
N TRP A 188 10.88 -10.26 -15.63
CA TRP A 188 10.02 -11.43 -15.86
C TRP A 188 9.74 -12.20 -14.57
N GLN A 189 10.69 -12.23 -13.63
CA GLN A 189 10.53 -12.87 -12.32
C GLN A 189 9.43 -12.21 -11.50
N VAL A 190 9.45 -10.88 -11.42
CA VAL A 190 8.44 -10.13 -10.67
C VAL A 190 7.08 -10.25 -11.33
N LEU A 191 7.01 -10.12 -12.66
CA LEU A 191 5.76 -10.30 -13.40
C LEU A 191 5.18 -11.71 -13.24
N LEU A 192 6.03 -12.75 -13.20
CA LEU A 192 5.59 -14.12 -12.93
C LEU A 192 4.99 -14.26 -11.53
N VAL A 193 5.65 -13.73 -10.49
CA VAL A 193 5.11 -13.75 -9.12
C VAL A 193 3.77 -13.00 -9.05
N THR A 194 3.69 -11.81 -9.65
CA THR A 194 2.45 -11.03 -9.72
C THR A 194 1.34 -11.79 -10.44
N LEU A 195 1.65 -12.49 -11.53
CA LEU A 195 0.69 -13.32 -12.26
C LEU A 195 0.20 -14.51 -11.42
N VAL A 196 1.10 -15.19 -10.70
CA VAL A 196 0.73 -16.27 -9.78
C VAL A 196 -0.19 -15.75 -8.67
N LEU A 197 0.09 -14.57 -8.10
CA LEU A 197 -0.79 -13.96 -7.11
C LEU A 197 -2.13 -13.53 -7.71
N LEU A 198 -2.14 -13.00 -8.94
CA LEU A 198 -3.35 -12.64 -9.68
C LEU A 198 -4.31 -13.82 -9.87
N VAL A 199 -3.77 -15.03 -10.05
CA VAL A 199 -4.56 -16.25 -10.20
C VAL A 199 -4.92 -16.87 -8.83
N THR A 200 -3.95 -16.95 -7.92
CA THR A 200 -4.11 -17.75 -6.69
C THR A 200 -4.87 -17.02 -5.58
N LEU A 201 -4.74 -15.69 -5.45
CA LEU A 201 -5.43 -14.93 -4.41
C LEU A 201 -6.95 -14.92 -4.57
N PRO A 202 -7.54 -14.71 -5.76
CA PRO A 202 -8.99 -14.81 -5.92
C PRO A 202 -9.54 -16.20 -5.56
N ILE A 203 -8.78 -17.26 -5.87
CA ILE A 203 -9.13 -18.64 -5.50
C ILE A 203 -9.07 -18.80 -3.98
N LEU A 204 -7.97 -18.39 -3.35
CA LEU A 204 -7.78 -18.45 -1.90
C LEU A 204 -8.91 -17.72 -1.16
N ASN A 205 -9.19 -16.49 -1.57
CA ASN A 205 -10.23 -15.66 -0.96
C ASN A 205 -11.62 -16.29 -1.11
N ARG A 206 -11.92 -16.85 -2.29
CA ARG A 206 -13.17 -17.60 -2.49
C ARG A 206 -13.26 -18.83 -1.60
N MET A 207 -12.15 -19.53 -1.36
CA MET A 207 -12.09 -20.69 -0.46
C MET A 207 -12.27 -20.31 1.02
N MET A 208 -12.20 -19.02 1.38
CA MET A 208 -12.45 -18.52 2.73
C MET A 208 -13.91 -18.15 3.00
N ILE A 209 -14.80 -18.23 2.00
CA ILE A 209 -16.24 -17.92 2.18
C ILE A 209 -16.80 -18.78 3.31
N PRO A 210 -17.39 -18.18 4.36
CA PRO A 210 -17.92 -18.95 5.48
C PRO A 210 -19.19 -19.71 5.07
N LYS A 211 -19.67 -20.57 5.97
CA LYS A 211 -20.98 -21.22 5.81
C LYS A 211 -22.09 -20.19 5.94
N ASP A 212 -23.25 -20.45 5.33
CA ASP A 212 -24.40 -19.54 5.30
C ASP A 212 -24.81 -19.01 6.69
N GLU A 213 -24.74 -19.86 7.73
CA GLU A 213 -25.05 -19.51 9.12
C GLU A 213 -24.11 -18.48 9.75
N GLU A 214 -22.89 -18.35 9.22
CA GLU A 214 -21.84 -17.43 9.71
C GLU A 214 -21.73 -16.17 8.84
N VAL A 215 -22.57 -16.04 7.80
CA VAL A 215 -22.56 -14.91 6.88
C VAL A 215 -23.05 -13.64 7.58
N LEU A 216 -22.09 -12.75 7.85
CA LEU A 216 -22.34 -11.35 8.21
C LEU A 216 -22.54 -10.48 6.96
N GLU A 217 -23.80 -10.20 6.62
CA GLU A 217 -24.17 -9.19 5.63
C GLU A 217 -24.05 -7.77 6.20
N VAL A 218 -23.84 -6.79 5.32
CA VAL A 218 -23.93 -5.37 5.66
C VAL A 218 -25.24 -4.80 5.17
N ASP A 219 -25.86 -3.94 5.97
CA ASP A 219 -27.05 -3.22 5.58
C ASP A 219 -26.74 -2.28 4.38
N PRO A 220 -27.36 -2.50 3.21
CA PRO A 220 -27.10 -1.68 2.02
C PRO A 220 -27.37 -0.18 2.23
N GLU A 221 -28.28 0.19 3.15
CA GLU A 221 -28.56 1.59 3.45
C GLU A 221 -27.35 2.30 4.08
N LYS A 222 -26.52 1.58 4.85
CA LYS A 222 -25.28 2.11 5.42
C LYS A 222 -24.17 2.32 4.38
N LEU A 223 -24.33 1.74 3.20
CA LEU A 223 -23.35 1.84 2.12
C LEU A 223 -23.66 2.95 1.11
N LYS A 224 -24.87 3.52 1.13
CA LYS A 224 -25.28 4.59 0.21
C LYS A 224 -24.35 5.79 0.36
N GLU A 225 -23.93 6.32 -0.78
CA GLU A 225 -23.18 7.58 -0.81
C GLU A 225 -24.12 8.76 -0.53
N PRO A 226 -23.60 9.88 0.02
CA PRO A 226 -24.36 11.12 0.13
C PRO A 226 -24.91 11.54 -1.23
N GLU A 227 -26.13 12.07 -1.26
CA GLU A 227 -26.74 12.57 -2.51
C GLU A 227 -25.83 13.60 -3.20
N GLU A 228 -25.75 13.54 -4.54
CA GLU A 228 -25.04 14.57 -5.32
C GLU A 228 -25.68 15.93 -5.01
N VAL A 229 -24.89 16.86 -4.45
CA VAL A 229 -25.37 18.22 -4.15
C VAL A 229 -25.90 18.86 -5.43
N ALA A 230 -27.15 19.30 -5.41
CA ALA A 230 -27.78 19.97 -6.54
C ALA A 230 -26.95 21.19 -6.97
N VAL A 231 -26.51 21.19 -8.22
CA VAL A 231 -25.79 22.32 -8.82
C VAL A 231 -26.81 23.37 -9.24
N LYS A 232 -26.61 24.63 -8.82
CA LYS A 232 -27.50 25.74 -9.18
C LYS A 232 -27.58 25.90 -10.72
N PRO A 233 -28.72 26.34 -11.28
CA PRO A 233 -28.78 26.76 -12.67
C PRO A 233 -27.74 27.83 -12.97
N ARG A 234 -27.07 27.75 -14.14
CA ARG A 234 -25.98 28.68 -14.50
C ARG A 234 -26.42 30.15 -14.53
N ALA A 235 -27.71 30.42 -14.76
CA ALA A 235 -28.29 31.76 -14.72
C ALA A 235 -28.27 32.39 -13.31
N GLU A 236 -28.36 31.56 -12.27
CA GLU A 236 -28.41 31.95 -10.86
C GLU A 236 -27.03 32.00 -10.20
N MET A 237 -26.00 31.53 -10.91
CA MET A 237 -24.61 31.54 -10.43
C MET A 237 -23.99 32.94 -10.53
N SER A 238 -23.31 33.34 -9.45
CA SER A 238 -22.37 34.46 -9.45
C SER A 238 -21.21 34.23 -10.45
N PRO A 239 -20.47 35.28 -10.85
CA PRO A 239 -19.30 35.13 -11.70
C PRO A 239 -18.25 34.14 -11.14
N ALA A 240 -18.03 34.12 -9.82
CA ALA A 240 -17.13 33.17 -9.17
C ALA A 240 -17.63 31.73 -9.29
N GLU A 241 -18.90 31.47 -8.96
CA GLU A 241 -19.51 30.14 -9.08
C GLU A 241 -19.48 29.63 -10.53
N LYS A 242 -19.59 30.52 -11.53
CA LYS A 242 -19.44 30.16 -12.95
C LYS A 242 -18.03 29.67 -13.28
N ILE A 243 -16.98 30.25 -12.69
CA ILE A 243 -15.59 29.82 -12.87
C ILE A 243 -15.36 28.48 -12.15
N GLU A 244 -15.84 28.35 -10.92
CA GLU A 244 -15.75 27.12 -10.12
C GLU A 244 -16.47 25.93 -10.75
N ASN A 245 -17.48 26.18 -11.58
CA ASN A 245 -18.24 25.18 -12.34
C ASN A 245 -17.88 25.16 -13.83
N SER A 246 -16.79 25.83 -14.24
CA SER A 246 -16.30 25.84 -15.62
C SER A 246 -15.23 24.77 -15.84
N PRO A 247 -15.22 24.10 -17.01
CA PRO A 247 -14.16 23.15 -17.35
C PRO A 247 -12.87 23.79 -17.86
N VAL A 248 -12.87 25.10 -18.09
CA VAL A 248 -11.70 25.79 -18.67
C VAL A 248 -10.46 25.61 -17.80
N VAL A 249 -10.57 25.83 -16.48
CA VAL A 249 -9.43 25.74 -15.57
C VAL A 249 -8.88 24.30 -15.49
N PRO A 250 -9.71 23.26 -15.22
CA PRO A 250 -9.23 21.88 -15.23
C PRO A 250 -8.60 21.45 -16.56
N VAL A 251 -9.20 21.82 -17.70
CA VAL A 251 -8.68 21.47 -19.02
C VAL A 251 -7.32 22.12 -19.26
N LEU A 252 -7.17 23.42 -18.99
CA LEU A 252 -5.88 24.11 -19.14
C LEU A 252 -4.80 23.49 -18.25
N LEU A 253 -5.11 23.26 -16.96
CA LEU A 253 -4.17 22.62 -16.02
C LEU A 253 -3.80 21.21 -16.46
N GLY A 254 -4.78 20.43 -16.91
CA GLY A 254 -4.54 19.07 -17.39
C GLY A 254 -3.71 19.02 -18.67
N VAL A 255 -3.92 19.93 -19.62
CA VAL A 255 -3.08 20.07 -20.82
C VAL A 255 -1.65 20.46 -20.44
N MET A 256 -1.48 21.42 -19.53
CA MET A 256 -0.15 21.79 -19.01
C MET A 256 0.55 20.60 -18.34
N GLY A 257 -0.19 19.85 -17.50
CA GLY A 257 0.34 18.67 -16.83
C GLY A 257 0.75 17.57 -17.81
N ALA A 258 -0.10 17.28 -18.80
CA ALA A 258 0.19 16.30 -19.85
C ALA A 258 1.40 16.71 -20.70
N ALA A 259 1.50 17.99 -21.07
CA ALA A 259 2.64 18.52 -21.82
C ALA A 259 3.95 18.42 -21.04
N TYR A 260 3.91 18.72 -19.72
CA TYR A 260 5.06 18.54 -18.85
C TYR A 260 5.50 17.07 -18.75
N LEU A 261 4.57 16.14 -18.50
CA LEU A 261 4.89 14.71 -18.42
C LEU A 261 5.47 14.19 -19.73
N PHE A 262 4.88 14.58 -20.87
CA PHE A 262 5.41 14.22 -22.19
C PHE A 262 6.85 14.70 -22.36
N ASN A 263 7.12 15.97 -22.06
CA ASN A 263 8.46 16.54 -22.15
C ASN A 263 9.45 15.84 -21.19
N TYR A 264 9.04 15.61 -19.94
CA TYR A 264 9.85 14.94 -18.93
C TYR A 264 10.30 13.54 -19.38
N PHE A 265 9.37 12.71 -19.83
CA PHE A 265 9.69 11.36 -20.30
C PHE A 265 10.42 11.35 -21.65
N ALA A 266 10.09 12.27 -22.56
CA ALA A 266 10.80 12.41 -23.85
C ALA A 266 12.28 12.78 -23.66
N ASN A 267 12.61 13.48 -22.57
CA ASN A 267 13.98 13.85 -22.21
C ASN A 267 14.67 12.83 -21.30
N GLY A 268 14.15 11.61 -21.20
CA GLY A 268 14.77 10.52 -20.44
C GLY A 268 14.44 10.51 -18.95
N GLY A 269 13.42 11.24 -18.51
CA GLY A 269 12.89 11.15 -17.15
C GLY A 269 12.45 9.72 -16.80
N SER A 270 12.71 9.29 -15.57
CA SER A 270 12.36 7.96 -15.06
C SER A 270 11.00 7.99 -14.36
N LEU A 271 10.35 6.83 -14.27
CA LEU A 271 9.18 6.68 -13.41
C LEU A 271 9.62 6.78 -11.94
N GLY A 272 9.03 7.71 -11.21
CA GLY A 272 9.28 7.95 -9.80
C GLY A 272 8.02 8.40 -9.04
N LEU A 273 8.07 8.44 -7.71
CA LEU A 273 6.91 8.76 -6.86
C LEU A 273 6.27 10.12 -7.21
N ASN A 274 7.10 11.15 -7.45
CA ASN A 274 6.60 12.47 -7.84
C ASN A 274 5.92 12.46 -9.21
N SER A 275 6.48 11.75 -10.19
CA SER A 275 5.88 11.64 -11.53
C SER A 275 4.53 10.92 -11.49
N VAL A 276 4.39 9.89 -10.65
CA VAL A 276 3.13 9.16 -10.44
C VAL A 276 2.09 10.04 -9.74
N ASN A 277 2.49 10.74 -8.66
CA ASN A 277 1.61 11.68 -7.98
C ASN A 277 1.15 12.80 -8.91
N PHE A 278 2.04 13.33 -9.73
CA PHE A 278 1.74 14.35 -10.73
C PHE A 278 0.72 13.82 -11.76
N LEU A 279 0.96 12.63 -12.32
CA LEU A 279 0.03 11.99 -13.24
C LEU A 279 -1.38 11.84 -12.63
N PHE A 280 -1.48 11.29 -11.43
CA PHE A 280 -2.76 11.06 -10.75
C PHE A 280 -3.46 12.36 -10.36
N LEU A 281 -2.70 13.37 -9.93
CA LEU A 281 -3.22 14.71 -9.62
C LEU A 281 -3.92 15.33 -10.84
N PHE A 282 -3.22 15.44 -11.96
CA PHE A 282 -3.77 16.10 -13.15
C PHE A 282 -4.82 15.25 -13.88
N ALA A 283 -4.70 13.92 -13.84
CA ALA A 283 -5.78 13.04 -14.29
C ALA A 283 -7.04 13.24 -13.43
N GLY A 284 -6.91 13.33 -12.11
CA GLY A 284 -8.01 13.62 -11.20
C GLY A 284 -8.67 14.97 -11.52
N ILE A 285 -7.88 16.02 -11.70
CA ILE A 285 -8.38 17.36 -12.10
C ILE A 285 -9.19 17.27 -13.39
N LEU A 286 -8.68 16.60 -14.42
CA LEU A 286 -9.36 16.45 -15.72
C LEU A 286 -10.67 15.64 -15.62
N LEU A 287 -10.64 14.50 -14.93
CA LEU A 287 -11.79 13.58 -14.88
C LEU A 287 -12.95 14.09 -14.01
N HIS A 288 -12.71 15.07 -13.12
CA HIS A 288 -13.76 15.73 -12.35
C HIS A 288 -14.45 16.88 -13.09
N TRP A 289 -13.91 17.30 -14.23
CA TRP A 289 -14.43 18.29 -15.17
C TRP A 289 -14.56 19.72 -14.65
N THR A 290 -14.86 19.95 -13.36
CA THR A 290 -14.96 21.29 -12.77
C THR A 290 -14.14 21.39 -11.48
N PRO A 291 -13.57 22.57 -11.14
CA PRO A 291 -12.88 22.77 -9.87
C PRO A 291 -13.74 22.42 -8.65
N ALA A 292 -15.02 22.79 -8.66
CA ALA A 292 -15.95 22.49 -7.57
C ALA A 292 -16.09 20.98 -7.30
N ASN A 293 -16.17 20.15 -8.34
CA ASN A 293 -16.24 18.70 -8.20
C ASN A 293 -14.93 18.12 -7.68
N TYR A 294 -13.80 18.58 -8.24
CA TYR A 294 -12.48 18.15 -7.80
C TYR A 294 -12.25 18.47 -6.31
N LEU A 295 -12.51 19.71 -5.88
CA LEU A 295 -12.32 20.15 -4.49
C LEU A 295 -13.22 19.38 -3.52
N ARG A 296 -14.46 19.06 -3.91
CA ARG A 296 -15.35 18.23 -3.12
C ARG A 296 -14.76 16.83 -2.90
N ALA A 297 -14.31 16.18 -3.97
CA ALA A 297 -13.68 14.86 -3.89
C ALA A 297 -12.38 14.90 -3.07
N LEU A 298 -11.59 15.97 -3.22
CA LEU A 298 -10.36 16.19 -2.46
C LEU A 298 -10.63 16.30 -0.95
N ASN A 299 -11.66 17.06 -0.55
CA ASN A 299 -12.02 17.21 0.86
C ASN A 299 -12.45 15.90 1.50
N GLU A 300 -13.15 15.02 0.77
CA GLU A 300 -13.44 13.66 1.26
C GLU A 300 -12.18 12.78 1.31
N ALA A 301 -11.30 12.88 0.31
CA ALA A 301 -10.04 12.15 0.28
C ALA A 301 -9.16 12.47 1.49
N ILE A 302 -9.03 13.75 1.85
CA ILE A 302 -8.22 14.21 2.98
C ILE A 302 -8.68 13.59 4.31
N LYS A 303 -9.98 13.38 4.51
CA LYS A 303 -10.49 12.75 5.75
C LYS A 303 -9.95 11.32 5.95
N THR A 304 -9.55 10.64 4.87
CA THR A 304 -9.01 9.28 4.95
C THR A 304 -7.52 9.22 5.29
N THR A 305 -6.83 10.36 5.39
CA THR A 305 -5.37 10.40 5.62
C THR A 305 -4.99 10.50 7.09
N GLY A 306 -5.94 10.65 8.01
CA GLY A 306 -5.68 10.91 9.43
C GLY A 306 -4.75 9.89 10.09
N GLY A 307 -4.95 8.60 9.77
CA GLY A 307 -4.08 7.52 10.26
C GLY A 307 -2.63 7.66 9.80
N ILE A 308 -2.42 8.03 8.52
CA ILE A 308 -1.10 8.27 7.93
C ILE A 308 -0.45 9.47 8.61
N VAL A 309 -1.14 10.60 8.65
CA VAL A 309 -0.60 11.85 9.22
C VAL A 309 -0.15 11.68 10.68
N LEU A 310 -0.91 10.92 11.47
CA LEU A 310 -0.57 10.68 12.88
C LEU A 310 0.55 9.65 13.05
N GLN A 311 0.48 8.51 12.36
CA GLN A 311 1.38 7.38 12.63
C GLN A 311 2.72 7.45 11.89
N PHE A 312 2.80 8.15 10.75
CA PHE A 312 4.07 8.22 9.99
C PHE A 312 5.23 8.78 10.83
N PRO A 313 5.06 9.91 11.55
CA PRO A 313 6.12 10.42 12.42
C PRO A 313 6.47 9.46 13.56
N MET A 314 5.49 8.73 14.10
CA MET A 314 5.75 7.72 15.14
C MET A 314 6.61 6.56 14.60
N TYR A 315 6.28 6.04 13.41
CA TYR A 315 7.10 5.00 12.75
C TYR A 315 8.47 5.53 12.35
N ALA A 316 8.61 6.80 11.99
CA ALA A 316 9.91 7.43 11.77
C ALA A 316 10.73 7.51 13.07
N GLY A 317 10.09 7.77 14.21
CA GLY A 317 10.76 7.68 15.53
C GLY A 317 11.18 6.25 15.88
N ILE A 318 10.33 5.25 15.61
CA ILE A 318 10.70 3.83 15.74
C ILE A 318 11.91 3.50 14.86
N MET A 319 11.89 3.95 13.60
CA MET A 319 13.01 3.80 12.67
C MET A 319 14.29 4.43 13.23
N GLY A 320 14.20 5.64 13.80
CA GLY A 320 15.32 6.30 14.47
C GLY A 320 15.94 5.42 15.56
N MET A 321 15.12 4.81 16.42
CA MET A 321 15.60 3.83 17.41
C MET A 321 16.20 2.59 16.75
N MET A 322 15.54 2.00 15.76
CA MET A 322 16.00 0.79 15.07
C MET A 322 17.37 0.98 14.42
N VAL A 323 17.63 2.15 13.84
CA VAL A 323 18.91 2.51 13.21
C VAL A 323 19.94 2.92 14.25
N GLY A 324 19.61 3.89 15.12
CA GLY A 324 20.55 4.46 16.08
C GLY A 324 21.01 3.46 17.15
N SER A 325 20.15 2.51 17.52
CA SER A 325 20.53 1.44 18.45
C SER A 325 21.42 0.37 17.82
N GLY A 326 21.27 0.09 16.52
CA GLY A 326 21.89 -1.04 15.84
C GLY A 326 20.95 -2.25 15.61
N LEU A 327 19.76 -2.26 16.22
CA LEU A 327 18.81 -3.39 16.13
C LEU A 327 18.51 -3.82 14.70
N ALA A 328 18.26 -2.87 13.78
CA ALA A 328 17.97 -3.21 12.40
C ALA A 328 19.17 -3.86 11.68
N ALA A 329 20.38 -3.41 12.01
CA ALA A 329 21.61 -4.00 11.50
C ALA A 329 21.80 -5.41 12.05
N SER A 330 21.65 -5.61 13.35
CA SER A 330 21.75 -6.92 14.00
C SER A 330 20.78 -7.94 13.39
N ILE A 331 19.51 -7.55 13.20
CA ILE A 331 18.50 -8.42 12.55
C ILE A 331 18.92 -8.76 11.12
N SER A 332 19.31 -7.77 10.33
CA SER A 332 19.61 -7.97 8.92
C SER A 332 20.89 -8.79 8.72
N LEU A 333 21.95 -8.49 9.49
CA LEU A 333 23.23 -9.20 9.43
C LEU A 333 23.09 -10.66 9.83
N TRP A 334 22.26 -10.99 10.82
CA TRP A 334 22.02 -12.39 11.18
C TRP A 334 21.53 -13.23 9.99
N PHE A 335 20.65 -12.69 9.15
CA PHE A 335 20.21 -13.35 7.93
C PHE A 335 21.29 -13.38 6.85
N VAL A 336 22.09 -12.31 6.73
CA VAL A 336 23.23 -12.26 5.78
C VAL A 336 24.29 -13.31 6.13
N ASP A 337 24.63 -13.47 7.40
CA ASP A 337 25.71 -14.36 7.86
C ASP A 337 25.42 -15.84 7.60
N ILE A 338 24.14 -16.22 7.56
CA ILE A 338 23.70 -17.59 7.23
C ILE A 338 23.34 -17.76 5.75
N SER A 339 23.46 -16.70 4.94
CA SER A 339 23.06 -16.71 3.54
C SER A 339 24.13 -17.29 2.61
N THR A 340 23.66 -17.95 1.56
CA THR A 340 24.43 -18.32 0.37
C THR A 340 23.89 -17.55 -0.83
N PRO A 341 24.58 -17.48 -1.99
CA PRO A 341 24.04 -16.80 -3.17
C PRO A 341 22.63 -17.28 -3.57
N THR A 342 22.33 -18.56 -3.34
CA THR A 342 21.01 -19.15 -3.63
C THR A 342 19.97 -18.78 -2.57
N THR A 343 20.31 -18.82 -1.28
CA THR A 343 19.35 -18.59 -0.19
C THR A 343 19.17 -17.12 0.19
N PHE A 344 20.10 -16.27 -0.22
CA PHE A 344 20.14 -14.85 0.13
C PHE A 344 18.83 -14.12 -0.16
N PRO A 345 18.23 -14.19 -1.36
CA PRO A 345 17.00 -13.43 -1.63
C PRO A 345 15.82 -13.88 -0.78
N LEU A 346 15.70 -15.18 -0.48
CA LEU A 346 14.68 -15.70 0.44
C LEU A 346 14.88 -15.15 1.86
N LEU A 347 16.11 -15.20 2.36
CA LEU A 347 16.43 -14.75 3.71
C LEU A 347 16.30 -13.22 3.85
N THR A 348 16.68 -12.46 2.81
CA THR A 348 16.41 -11.02 2.72
C THR A 348 14.91 -10.73 2.74
N PHE A 349 14.09 -11.49 2.00
CA PHE A 349 12.63 -11.35 2.00
C PHE A 349 12.03 -11.58 3.39
N LEU A 350 12.46 -12.64 4.09
CA LEU A 350 11.99 -12.93 5.46
C LEU A 350 12.43 -11.85 6.45
N SER A 351 13.70 -11.41 6.37
CA SER A 351 14.24 -10.31 7.17
C SER A 351 13.45 -9.02 6.96
N ALA A 352 13.18 -8.66 5.70
CA ALA A 352 12.36 -7.51 5.35
C ALA A 352 10.92 -7.62 5.86
N GLY A 353 10.33 -8.81 5.83
CA GLY A 353 9.01 -9.05 6.44
C GLY A 353 9.00 -8.76 7.94
N ILE A 354 10.06 -9.13 8.67
CA ILE A 354 10.22 -8.86 10.10
C ILE A 354 10.42 -7.36 10.34
N VAL A 355 11.33 -6.71 9.61
CA VAL A 355 11.62 -5.27 9.76
C VAL A 355 10.39 -4.40 9.48
N ASN A 356 9.56 -4.78 8.51
CA ASN A 356 8.34 -4.04 8.16
C ASN A 356 7.33 -3.90 9.31
N PHE A 357 7.31 -4.81 10.29
CA PHE A 357 6.48 -4.61 11.48
C PHE A 357 6.86 -3.36 12.25
N PHE A 358 8.17 -3.07 12.33
CA PHE A 358 8.73 -1.94 13.05
C PHE A 358 8.75 -0.68 12.20
N VAL A 359 8.98 -0.81 10.89
CA VAL A 359 9.09 0.29 9.93
C VAL A 359 8.18 0.01 8.72
N PRO A 360 6.84 0.18 8.83
CA PRO A 360 5.85 -0.21 7.83
C PRO A 360 5.75 0.77 6.66
N SER A 361 6.88 1.04 6.03
CA SER A 361 7.06 2.11 5.05
C SER A 361 8.18 1.73 4.11
N GLY A 362 7.86 1.33 2.88
CA GLY A 362 8.89 0.86 1.93
C GLY A 362 10.06 1.83 1.77
N GLY A 363 9.81 3.13 1.70
CA GLY A 363 10.89 4.13 1.64
C GLY A 363 11.72 4.22 2.93
N GLY A 364 11.07 4.19 4.10
CA GLY A 364 11.75 4.20 5.40
C GLY A 364 12.54 2.90 5.62
N GLN A 365 11.90 1.75 5.38
CA GLN A 365 12.52 0.44 5.46
C GLN A 365 13.72 0.31 4.53
N TRP A 366 13.63 0.84 3.31
CA TRP A 366 14.77 0.84 2.39
C TRP A 366 15.93 1.68 2.89
N ALA A 367 15.66 2.85 3.49
CA ALA A 367 16.70 3.66 4.12
C ALA A 367 17.43 2.90 5.25
N VAL A 368 16.74 1.98 5.91
CA VAL A 368 17.31 1.12 6.96
C VAL A 368 18.07 -0.08 6.40
N GLN A 369 17.49 -0.81 5.45
CA GLN A 369 18.02 -2.11 5.03
C GLN A 369 18.98 -2.05 3.85
N ALA A 370 18.88 -1.05 2.97
CA ALA A 370 19.77 -0.97 1.80
C ALA A 370 21.28 -0.90 2.16
N PRO A 371 21.71 -0.16 3.21
CA PRO A 371 23.12 -0.13 3.63
C PRO A 371 23.69 -1.49 4.04
N ILE A 372 22.84 -2.46 4.35
CA ILE A 372 23.24 -3.80 4.81
C ILE A 372 23.06 -4.81 3.67
N VAL A 373 21.92 -4.77 2.99
CA VAL A 373 21.54 -5.72 1.95
C VAL A 373 22.33 -5.53 0.67
N LEU A 374 22.60 -4.29 0.25
CA LEU A 374 23.31 -4.05 -1.02
C LEU A 374 24.78 -4.52 -0.97
N PRO A 375 25.59 -4.19 0.05
CA PRO A 375 26.96 -4.70 0.12
C PRO A 375 27.02 -6.23 0.27
N ALA A 376 26.08 -6.82 1.01
CA ALA A 376 25.97 -8.27 1.14
C ALA A 376 25.62 -8.97 -0.19
N ALA A 377 24.69 -8.38 -0.95
CA ALA A 377 24.33 -8.87 -2.27
C ALA A 377 25.53 -8.83 -3.22
N GLU A 378 26.28 -7.72 -3.22
CA GLU A 378 27.50 -7.57 -4.03
C GLU A 378 28.57 -8.60 -3.64
N ALA A 379 28.84 -8.76 -2.34
CA ALA A 379 29.81 -9.74 -1.84
C ALA A 379 29.45 -11.19 -2.20
N LEU A 380 28.16 -11.51 -2.29
CA LEU A 380 27.65 -12.83 -2.68
C LEU A 380 27.42 -12.98 -4.19
N GLY A 381 27.66 -11.94 -4.99
CA GLY A 381 27.41 -11.95 -6.43
C GLY A 381 25.93 -12.03 -6.82
N VAL A 382 25.03 -11.61 -5.93
CA VAL A 382 23.58 -11.56 -6.18
C VAL A 382 23.23 -10.23 -6.84
N PRO A 383 22.44 -10.22 -7.94
CA PRO A 383 22.02 -8.99 -8.59
C PRO A 383 21.33 -8.02 -7.63
N LEU A 384 21.74 -6.75 -7.64
CA LEU A 384 21.17 -5.74 -6.74
C LEU A 384 19.65 -5.59 -6.93
N SER A 385 19.16 -5.67 -8.18
CA SER A 385 17.73 -5.65 -8.47
C SER A 385 16.96 -6.78 -7.77
N LYS A 386 17.56 -7.97 -7.68
CA LYS A 386 16.97 -9.13 -6.98
C LYS A 386 16.94 -8.91 -5.47
N ALA A 387 18.02 -8.38 -4.89
CA ALA A 387 18.10 -8.02 -3.48
C ALA A 387 17.09 -6.91 -3.12
N THR A 388 16.99 -5.88 -3.96
CA THR A 388 15.99 -4.81 -3.84
C THR A 388 14.57 -5.38 -3.87
N MET A 389 14.26 -6.27 -4.82
CA MET A 389 12.94 -6.87 -4.91
C MET A 389 12.63 -7.80 -3.75
N ALA A 390 13.62 -8.49 -3.17
CA ALA A 390 13.43 -9.30 -1.96
C ALA A 390 12.97 -8.42 -0.79
N VAL A 391 13.59 -7.25 -0.59
CA VAL A 391 13.15 -6.30 0.45
C VAL A 391 11.74 -5.77 0.16
N ALA A 392 11.49 -5.34 -1.07
CA ALA A 392 10.18 -4.85 -1.53
C ALA A 392 9.05 -5.85 -1.28
N TRP A 393 9.27 -7.12 -1.63
CA TRP A 393 8.30 -8.18 -1.41
C TRP A 393 8.09 -8.48 0.07
N GLY A 394 9.14 -8.42 0.90
CA GLY A 394 9.05 -8.64 2.34
C GLY A 394 8.19 -7.57 3.02
N ASP A 395 8.40 -6.30 2.66
CA ASP A 395 7.54 -5.19 3.09
C ASP A 395 6.07 -5.44 2.68
N ALA A 396 5.83 -5.70 1.39
CA ALA A 396 4.48 -5.91 0.87
C ALA A 396 3.75 -7.08 1.54
N TRP A 397 4.50 -8.13 1.84
CA TRP A 397 3.98 -9.36 2.42
C TRP A 397 3.37 -9.12 3.80
N THR A 398 4.15 -8.56 4.74
CA THR A 398 3.68 -8.42 6.13
C THR A 398 2.72 -7.26 6.34
N ASN A 399 2.52 -6.38 5.35
CA ASN A 399 1.40 -5.42 5.33
C ASN A 399 0.02 -6.10 5.43
N MET A 400 -0.08 -7.41 5.15
CA MET A 400 -1.33 -8.16 5.41
C MET A 400 -1.67 -8.26 6.89
N ILE A 401 -0.70 -8.19 7.79
CA ILE A 401 -0.95 -8.25 9.23
C ILE A 401 -0.48 -7.01 9.98
N GLN A 402 0.17 -6.08 9.28
CA GLN A 402 0.41 -4.72 9.73
C GLN A 402 -0.87 -3.88 9.52
N PRO A 403 -1.49 -3.33 10.57
CA PRO A 403 -2.80 -2.67 10.48
C PRO A 403 -2.84 -1.30 9.78
N PHE A 404 -1.68 -0.65 9.60
CA PHE A 404 -1.52 0.73 9.15
C PHE A 404 -2.12 0.99 7.77
N TRP A 405 -1.79 0.18 6.78
CA TRP A 405 -2.21 0.39 5.39
C TRP A 405 -3.65 -0.06 5.11
N ALA A 406 -4.27 -0.80 6.03
CA ALA A 406 -5.68 -1.18 5.92
C ALA A 406 -6.63 -0.01 6.25
N LEU A 407 -6.16 1.00 7.01
CA LEU A 407 -7.00 2.07 7.53
C LEU A 407 -7.80 2.85 6.46
N PRO A 408 -7.21 3.25 5.31
CA PRO A 408 -7.96 4.00 4.31
C PRO A 408 -9.12 3.20 3.70
N LEU A 409 -8.88 1.91 3.41
CA LEU A 409 -9.89 1.00 2.89
C LEU A 409 -10.98 0.73 3.92
N LEU A 410 -10.60 0.52 5.18
CA LEU A 410 -11.52 0.28 6.29
C LEU A 410 -12.41 1.49 6.60
N ALA A 411 -11.86 2.70 6.52
CA ALA A 411 -12.60 3.94 6.70
C ALA A 411 -13.74 4.09 5.68
N ILE A 412 -13.53 3.67 4.43
CA ILE A 412 -14.59 3.65 3.40
C ILE A 412 -15.56 2.48 3.61
N ALA A 413 -15.03 1.31 3.94
CA ALA A 413 -15.82 0.10 4.10
C ALA A 413 -16.72 0.13 5.35
N GLY A 414 -16.40 0.98 6.34
CA GLY A 414 -17.11 1.06 7.62
C GLY A 414 -16.85 -0.14 8.53
N LEU A 415 -15.65 -0.74 8.44
CA LEU A 415 -15.23 -1.88 9.25
C LEU A 415 -14.03 -1.53 10.13
N GLY A 416 -13.88 -2.26 11.23
CA GLY A 416 -12.68 -2.21 12.04
C GLY A 416 -11.62 -3.18 11.53
N ILE A 417 -10.36 -2.94 11.92
CA ILE A 417 -9.24 -3.82 11.54
C ILE A 417 -9.46 -5.28 11.98
N ARG A 418 -10.11 -5.47 13.13
CA ARG A 418 -10.44 -6.78 13.72
C ARG A 418 -11.41 -7.59 12.87
N ASP A 419 -12.15 -6.96 11.98
CA ASP A 419 -13.16 -7.63 11.15
C ASP A 419 -12.53 -8.39 9.99
N ILE A 420 -11.39 -7.91 9.46
CA ILE A 420 -10.78 -8.45 8.24
C ILE A 420 -9.49 -9.24 8.50
N MET A 421 -8.80 -8.97 9.61
CA MET A 421 -7.42 -9.41 9.80
C MET A 421 -7.25 -10.94 9.80
N GLY A 422 -8.24 -11.70 10.28
CA GLY A 422 -8.16 -13.16 10.28
C GLY A 422 -8.03 -13.74 8.87
N TYR A 423 -8.71 -13.15 7.88
CA TYR A 423 -8.56 -13.51 6.47
C TYR A 423 -7.21 -13.06 5.91
N CYS A 424 -6.71 -11.91 6.36
CA CYS A 424 -5.42 -11.38 5.91
C CYS A 424 -4.25 -12.24 6.41
N VAL A 425 -4.34 -12.86 7.60
CA VAL A 425 -3.36 -13.85 8.08
C VAL A 425 -3.31 -15.08 7.17
N VAL A 426 -4.45 -15.55 6.68
CA VAL A 426 -4.47 -16.69 5.73
C VAL A 426 -3.80 -16.31 4.41
N ALA A 427 -4.09 -15.10 3.90
CA ALA A 427 -3.42 -14.57 2.71
C ALA A 427 -1.91 -14.43 2.92
N LEU A 428 -1.46 -13.92 4.07
CA LEU A 428 -0.06 -13.84 4.47
C LEU A 428 0.62 -15.21 4.40
N LEU A 429 0.03 -16.25 5.00
CA LEU A 429 0.64 -17.58 5.00
C LEU A 429 0.80 -18.14 3.58
N TRP A 430 -0.23 -17.98 2.74
CA TRP A 430 -0.17 -18.42 1.34
C TRP A 430 0.88 -17.64 0.54
N THR A 431 0.85 -16.32 0.59
CA THR A 431 1.77 -15.50 -0.20
C THR A 431 3.21 -15.59 0.29
N GLY A 432 3.43 -15.84 1.58
CA GLY A 432 4.76 -16.13 2.11
C GLY A 432 5.37 -17.37 1.46
N VAL A 433 4.57 -18.42 1.24
CA VAL A 433 5.02 -19.62 0.52
C VAL A 433 5.29 -19.30 -0.95
N VAL A 434 4.37 -18.61 -1.64
CA VAL A 434 4.51 -18.29 -3.07
C VAL A 434 5.74 -17.42 -3.33
N VAL A 435 5.84 -16.29 -2.64
CA VAL A 435 6.91 -15.32 -2.81
C VAL A 435 8.22 -15.85 -2.27
N GLY A 436 8.22 -16.53 -1.12
CA GLY A 436 9.43 -17.16 -0.57
C GLY A 436 9.99 -18.22 -1.52
N THR A 437 9.13 -19.07 -2.11
CA THR A 437 9.57 -20.04 -3.13
C THR A 437 10.15 -19.31 -4.33
N ALA A 438 9.50 -18.25 -4.81
CA ALA A 438 10.00 -17.46 -5.93
C ALA A 438 11.38 -16.85 -5.64
N MET A 439 11.60 -16.29 -4.45
CA MET A 439 12.91 -15.73 -4.05
C MET A 439 14.02 -16.79 -3.98
N LEU A 440 13.66 -18.05 -3.76
CA LEU A 440 14.61 -19.16 -3.72
C LEU A 440 14.98 -19.70 -5.12
N VAL A 441 14.03 -19.69 -6.07
CA VAL A 441 14.17 -20.42 -7.35
C VAL A 441 14.30 -19.54 -8.59
N LEU A 442 13.82 -18.29 -8.54
CA LEU A 442 13.96 -17.26 -9.57
C LEU A 442 15.01 -16.29 -9.09
#